data_AF-A0A0A2F6R6-F1
#
_entry.id   AF-A0A0A2F6R6-F1
#
_cell.length_a   1.000
_cell.length_b   1.000
_cell.length_c   1.000
_cell.angle_alpha   90.00
_cell.angle_beta   90.00
_cell.angle_gamma   90.00
#
_symmetry.space_group_name_H-M   'P 1'
#
loop_
_entity.id
_entity.type
_entity.pdbx_description
1 polymer ?
#
loop_
_entity_poly.entity_id
_entity_poly.type
_entity_poly.pdbx_seq_one_letter_code
_entity_poly.pdbx_strand_id
1 'polypeptide(L)'
;MAQPEGQEEYIVAFEETLTGTREQGKFYERMANLPSNTQRVAFRHYQSTDQNFIHIDEILFIGNATHHNPVMNLQASVAANATDVLLQWKAPSSDATDYTYTVYRDGAKIAEKITTTAYTDADMANKPHEYCVEVQYATGVSPKTYTKLRARKC
;
A
#
# COMPACT_ATOMS: atom_id res chain seq x y z
N MET A 1 -35.11 -35.50 -5.89
CA MET A 1 -33.62 -35.49 -5.90
C MET A 1 -33.20 -34.33 -5.02
N ALA A 2 -32.53 -34.63 -3.90
CA ALA A 2 -32.06 -33.62 -2.95
C ALA A 2 -30.84 -32.87 -3.53
N GLN A 3 -30.78 -31.56 -3.35
CA GLN A 3 -29.56 -30.78 -3.62
C GLN A 3 -28.45 -31.26 -2.67
N PRO A 4 -27.21 -31.47 -3.15
CA PRO A 4 -26.11 -31.84 -2.27
C PRO A 4 -25.76 -30.65 -1.36
N GLU A 5 -25.71 -30.90 -0.04
CA GLU A 5 -25.18 -29.98 0.96
C GLU A 5 -23.73 -29.58 0.64
N GLY A 6 -23.41 -28.29 0.71
CA GLY A 6 -22.02 -27.79 0.76
C GLY A 6 -21.57 -26.87 -0.38
N GLN A 7 -22.44 -26.47 -1.30
CA GLN A 7 -22.08 -25.46 -2.30
C GLN A 7 -22.27 -24.06 -1.69
N GLU A 8 -21.32 -23.59 -0.88
CA GLU A 8 -21.33 -22.19 -0.41
C GLU A 8 -21.32 -21.26 -1.64
N GLU A 9 -22.40 -20.50 -1.80
CA GLU A 9 -22.55 -19.51 -2.86
C GLU A 9 -21.68 -18.30 -2.52
N TYR A 10 -20.47 -18.24 -3.10
CA TYR A 10 -19.59 -17.09 -2.95
C TYR A 10 -20.13 -15.91 -3.74
N ILE A 11 -20.25 -14.74 -3.09
CA ILE A 11 -20.56 -13.47 -3.74
C ILE A 11 -19.26 -12.81 -4.17
N VAL A 12 -19.21 -12.29 -5.40
CA VAL A 12 -18.06 -11.54 -5.91
C VAL A 12 -18.02 -10.16 -5.24
N ALA A 13 -17.05 -9.96 -4.35
CA ALA A 13 -16.82 -8.66 -3.71
C ALA A 13 -15.95 -7.72 -4.57
N PHE A 14 -15.07 -8.28 -5.39
CA PHE A 14 -14.18 -7.56 -6.30
C PHE A 14 -13.75 -8.47 -7.44
N GLU A 15 -13.64 -7.90 -8.65
CA GLU A 15 -13.16 -8.58 -9.85
C GLU A 15 -12.33 -7.61 -10.68
N GLU A 16 -11.22 -8.09 -11.25
CA GLU A 16 -10.45 -7.34 -12.22
C GLU A 16 -9.83 -8.26 -13.26
N THR A 17 -9.58 -7.70 -14.44
CA THR A 17 -8.80 -8.35 -15.50
C THR A 17 -7.45 -7.63 -15.62
N LEU A 18 -6.37 -8.37 -15.41
CA LEU A 18 -5.01 -7.89 -15.60
C LEU A 18 -4.37 -8.55 -16.82
N THR A 19 -3.54 -7.80 -17.53
CA THR A 19 -2.69 -8.31 -18.61
C THR A 19 -1.24 -8.37 -18.14
N GLY A 20 -0.53 -9.43 -18.53
CA GLY A 20 0.85 -9.66 -18.09
C GLY A 20 1.54 -10.75 -18.90
N THR A 21 2.80 -10.99 -18.56
CA THR A 21 3.59 -12.12 -19.08
C THR A 21 3.82 -13.13 -17.95
N ARG A 22 4.47 -14.25 -18.26
CA ARG A 22 4.87 -15.25 -17.23
C ARG A 22 6.03 -14.79 -16.35
N GLU A 23 6.67 -13.67 -16.69
CA GLU A 23 7.64 -13.03 -15.82
C GLU A 23 6.91 -12.26 -14.71
N GLN A 24 7.53 -12.13 -13.54
CA GLN A 24 6.92 -11.40 -12.44
C GLN A 24 6.71 -9.93 -12.82
N GLY A 25 5.44 -9.55 -12.93
CA GLY A 25 5.04 -8.18 -13.20
C GLY A 25 5.11 -7.28 -11.96
N LYS A 26 4.62 -6.05 -12.13
CA LYS A 26 4.45 -5.08 -11.04
C LYS A 26 3.46 -5.64 -10.00
N PHE A 27 3.78 -5.50 -8.71
CA PHE A 27 2.82 -5.75 -7.63
C PHE A 27 1.75 -4.66 -7.58
N TYR A 28 0.51 -5.09 -7.33
CA TYR A 28 -0.67 -4.25 -7.28
C TYR A 28 -1.33 -4.38 -5.92
N GLU A 29 -1.44 -3.27 -5.20
CA GLU A 29 -2.21 -3.20 -3.96
C GLU A 29 -3.69 -2.99 -4.28
N ARG A 30 -4.57 -3.71 -3.58
CA ARG A 30 -6.02 -3.63 -3.74
C ARG A 30 -6.70 -3.59 -2.38
N MET A 31 -7.78 -2.82 -2.31
CA MET A 31 -8.71 -2.78 -1.19
C MET A 31 -10.12 -3.03 -1.73
N ALA A 32 -10.82 -4.00 -1.13
CA ALA A 32 -12.17 -4.38 -1.52
C ALA A 32 -13.08 -4.41 -0.29
N ASN A 33 -14.25 -3.79 -0.40
CA ASN A 33 -15.26 -3.84 0.65
C ASN A 33 -15.94 -5.21 0.62
N LEU A 34 -15.94 -5.89 1.76
CA LEU A 34 -16.64 -7.17 1.91
C LEU A 34 -18.11 -6.93 2.27
N PRO A 35 -19.04 -7.77 1.80
CA PRO A 35 -20.42 -7.74 2.27
C PRO A 35 -20.51 -7.84 3.80
N SER A 36 -21.51 -7.22 4.40
CA SER A 36 -21.76 -7.32 5.85
C SER A 36 -21.87 -8.79 6.27
N ASN A 37 -21.36 -9.13 7.45
CA ASN A 37 -21.36 -10.49 8.00
C ASN A 37 -20.57 -11.54 7.19
N THR A 38 -19.64 -11.11 6.32
CA THR A 38 -18.71 -12.03 5.63
C THR A 38 -17.94 -12.87 6.65
N GLN A 39 -18.05 -14.20 6.54
CA GLN A 39 -17.35 -15.17 7.39
C GLN A 39 -16.15 -15.81 6.70
N ARG A 40 -16.16 -15.85 5.37
CA ARG A 40 -15.16 -16.52 4.54
C ARG A 40 -14.85 -15.64 3.33
N VAL A 41 -13.58 -15.59 2.98
CA VAL A 41 -13.12 -14.95 1.74
C VAL A 41 -12.33 -15.98 0.95
N ALA A 42 -12.61 -16.05 -0.35
CA ALA A 42 -11.90 -16.88 -1.29
C ALA A 42 -11.34 -16.02 -2.42
N PHE A 43 -10.15 -16.37 -2.89
CA PHE A 43 -9.54 -15.78 -4.08
C PHE A 43 -9.69 -16.75 -5.24
N ARG A 44 -10.06 -16.24 -6.41
CA ARG A 44 -10.26 -17.05 -7.61
C ARG A 44 -9.43 -16.48 -8.75
N HIS A 45 -8.57 -17.32 -9.32
CA HIS A 45 -7.89 -17.07 -10.59
C HIS A 45 -8.57 -17.93 -11.66
N TYR A 46 -9.20 -17.30 -12.66
CA TYR A 46 -10.01 -17.98 -13.68
C TYR A 46 -9.96 -17.25 -15.02
N GLN A 47 -10.33 -17.96 -16.09
CA GLN A 47 -10.36 -17.43 -17.46
C GLN A 47 -9.03 -16.82 -17.94
N SER A 48 -7.91 -17.35 -17.45
CA SER A 48 -6.57 -16.90 -17.82
C SER A 48 -6.02 -17.70 -18.99
N THR A 49 -5.39 -17.01 -19.95
CA THR A 49 -4.66 -17.62 -21.07
C THR A 49 -3.16 -17.60 -20.76
N ASP A 50 -2.48 -18.75 -20.88
CA ASP A 50 -1.04 -18.92 -20.69
C ASP A 50 -0.45 -18.47 -19.32
N GLN A 51 -1.31 -18.25 -18.32
CA GLN A 51 -0.94 -17.88 -16.96
C GLN A 51 -1.63 -18.85 -15.97
N ASN A 52 -0.85 -19.66 -15.25
CA ASN A 52 -1.38 -20.71 -14.36
C ASN A 52 -1.18 -20.42 -12.86
N PHE A 53 -0.66 -19.24 -12.51
CA PHE A 53 -0.48 -18.81 -11.13
C PHE A 53 -0.81 -17.32 -10.97
N ILE A 54 -1.17 -16.95 -9.75
CA ILE A 54 -1.20 -15.57 -9.27
C ILE A 54 -0.29 -15.49 -8.03
N HIS A 55 0.55 -14.46 -7.97
CA HIS A 55 1.25 -14.12 -6.73
C HIS A 55 0.36 -13.19 -5.93
N ILE A 56 0.04 -13.59 -4.71
CA ILE A 56 -0.69 -12.78 -3.74
C ILE A 56 0.21 -12.69 -2.52
N ASP A 57 0.42 -11.48 -2.03
CA ASP A 57 1.18 -11.21 -0.81
C ASP A 57 0.41 -10.20 0.04
N GLU A 58 0.71 -10.18 1.33
CA GLU A 58 0.18 -9.23 2.32
C GLU A 58 -1.37 -9.12 2.33
N ILE A 59 -2.05 -10.23 2.61
CA ILE A 59 -3.51 -10.24 2.77
C ILE A 59 -3.90 -9.75 4.17
N LEU A 60 -4.59 -8.61 4.24
CA LEU A 60 -5.14 -8.06 5.47
C LEU A 60 -6.67 -8.05 5.44
N PHE A 61 -7.30 -8.74 6.41
CA PHE A 61 -8.74 -8.65 6.66
C PHE A 61 -9.00 -7.66 7.78
N ILE A 62 -9.81 -6.64 7.50
CA ILE A 62 -10.12 -5.61 8.47
C ILE A 62 -11.57 -5.79 8.91
N GLY A 63 -11.77 -6.03 10.21
CA GLY A 63 -13.09 -5.96 10.82
C GLY A 63 -13.58 -4.50 10.96
N ASN A 64 -14.71 -4.29 11.60
CA ASN A 64 -15.34 -2.97 11.79
C ASN A 64 -14.56 -2.01 12.73
N ALA A 65 -13.25 -2.24 12.92
CA ALA A 65 -12.34 -1.25 13.48
C ALA A 65 -11.98 -0.25 12.37
N THR A 66 -11.79 1.02 12.73
CA THR A 66 -11.38 2.06 11.77
C THR A 66 -10.03 1.69 11.16
N HIS A 67 -10.04 1.18 9.92
CA HIS A 67 -8.83 0.99 9.14
C HIS A 67 -8.36 2.33 8.61
N HIS A 68 -7.09 2.63 8.85
CA HIS A 68 -6.46 3.84 8.38
C HIS A 68 -5.49 3.48 7.26
N ASN A 69 -5.80 3.93 6.06
CA ASN A 69 -5.02 3.59 4.87
C ASN A 69 -3.66 4.29 4.92
N PRO A 70 -2.56 3.58 4.62
CA PRO A 70 -1.25 4.19 4.57
C PRO A 70 -1.03 4.97 3.27
N VAL A 71 0.08 5.70 3.16
CA VAL A 71 0.45 6.34 1.89
C VAL A 71 0.83 5.29 0.85
N MET A 72 0.53 5.58 -0.42
CA MET A 72 0.85 4.68 -1.53
C MET A 72 2.12 5.14 -2.27
N ASN A 73 2.83 4.21 -2.91
CA ASN A 73 3.96 4.50 -3.80
C ASN A 73 5.06 5.43 -3.20
N LEU A 74 5.37 5.26 -1.91
CA LEU A 74 6.44 6.02 -1.26
C LEU A 74 7.80 5.73 -1.92
N GLN A 75 8.47 6.79 -2.36
CA GLN A 75 9.78 6.73 -2.98
C GLN A 75 10.72 7.76 -2.36
N ALA A 76 11.98 7.36 -2.20
CA ALA A 76 13.08 8.24 -1.84
C ALA A 76 14.06 8.36 -3.01
N SER A 77 14.47 9.59 -3.30
CA SER A 77 15.45 9.88 -4.34
C SER A 77 16.38 11.02 -3.91
N VAL A 78 17.57 11.08 -4.49
CA VAL A 78 18.45 12.24 -4.30
C VAL A 78 17.85 13.43 -5.04
N ALA A 79 17.67 14.55 -4.35
CA ALA A 79 17.14 15.79 -4.91
C ALA A 79 18.08 16.41 -5.95
N ALA A 80 17.58 17.41 -6.68
CA ALA A 80 18.31 18.07 -7.76
C ALA A 80 19.59 18.79 -7.28
N ASN A 81 19.64 19.24 -6.03
CA ASN A 81 20.82 19.85 -5.42
C ASN A 81 21.90 18.84 -5.02
N ALA A 82 21.66 17.53 -5.20
CA ALA A 82 22.53 16.42 -4.87
C ALA A 82 22.86 16.21 -3.38
N THR A 83 22.44 17.12 -2.49
CA THR A 83 22.66 17.06 -1.05
C THR A 83 21.47 16.51 -0.29
N ASP A 84 20.25 16.73 -0.81
CA ASP A 84 19.03 16.41 -0.08
C ASP A 84 18.37 15.13 -0.57
N VAL A 85 17.50 14.55 0.26
CA VAL A 85 16.62 13.45 -0.10
C VAL A 85 15.21 13.98 -0.32
N LEU A 86 14.66 13.75 -1.51
CA LEU A 86 13.27 14.01 -1.82
C LEU A 86 12.45 12.73 -1.61
N LEU A 87 11.50 12.80 -0.67
CA LEU A 87 10.45 11.82 -0.48
C LEU A 87 9.20 12.25 -1.24
N GLN A 88 8.63 11.34 -2.02
CA GLN A 88 7.36 11.53 -2.71
C GLN A 88 6.47 10.32 -2.50
N TRP A 89 5.18 10.56 -2.31
CA TRP A 89 4.17 9.50 -2.18
C TRP A 89 2.87 9.93 -2.87
N LYS A 90 1.93 8.99 -2.97
CA LYS A 90 0.54 9.23 -3.33
C LYS A 90 -0.29 9.20 -2.05
N ALA A 91 -1.29 10.08 -1.98
CA ALA A 91 -2.27 10.12 -0.90
C ALA A 91 -2.91 8.73 -0.65
N PRO A 92 -3.30 8.41 0.59
CA PRO A 92 -3.98 7.17 0.92
C PRO A 92 -5.27 7.01 0.12
N SER A 93 -5.63 5.77 -0.21
CA SER A 93 -6.89 5.44 -0.88
C SER A 93 -8.05 5.42 0.13
N SER A 94 -8.40 6.55 0.74
CA SER A 94 -9.50 6.66 1.72
C SER A 94 -10.48 7.77 1.39
N ASP A 95 -11.72 7.64 1.86
CA ASP A 95 -12.75 8.70 1.77
C ASP A 95 -12.54 9.84 2.79
N ALA A 96 -11.68 9.64 3.79
CA ALA A 96 -11.31 10.71 4.71
C ALA A 96 -10.52 11.80 3.97
N THR A 97 -10.83 13.05 4.24
CA THR A 97 -10.17 14.22 3.65
C THR A 97 -9.36 15.02 4.66
N ASP A 98 -9.53 14.74 5.95
CA ASP A 98 -8.82 15.39 7.05
C ASP A 98 -7.81 14.42 7.66
N TYR A 99 -6.55 14.54 7.23
CA TYR A 99 -5.40 13.83 7.76
C TYR A 99 -4.11 14.61 7.47
N THR A 100 -3.05 14.24 8.16
CA THR A 100 -1.69 14.74 7.90
C THR A 100 -0.69 13.61 7.81
N TYR A 101 0.53 13.88 7.38
CA TYR A 101 1.61 12.89 7.30
C TYR A 101 2.68 13.14 8.37
N THR A 102 3.21 12.03 8.90
CA THR A 102 4.40 12.01 9.76
C THR A 102 5.50 11.22 9.05
N VAL A 103 6.70 11.81 8.97
CA VAL A 103 7.86 11.22 8.31
C VAL A 103 8.88 10.80 9.37
N TYR A 104 9.43 9.61 9.18
CA TYR A 104 10.49 9.05 10.00
C TYR A 104 11.72 8.71 9.15
N ARG A 105 12.91 8.87 9.72
CA ARG A 105 14.19 8.43 9.18
C ARG A 105 14.91 7.58 10.22
N ASP A 106 15.30 6.37 9.84
CA ASP A 106 15.99 5.38 10.70
C ASP A 106 15.25 5.17 12.05
N GLY A 107 13.92 5.17 12.00
CA GLY A 107 13.04 5.02 13.15
C GLY A 107 12.77 6.31 13.96
N ALA A 108 13.52 7.39 13.73
CA ALA A 108 13.29 8.67 14.39
C ALA A 108 12.30 9.54 13.63
N LYS A 109 11.34 10.17 14.33
CA LYS A 109 10.43 11.15 13.73
C LYS A 109 11.20 12.41 13.36
N ILE A 110 11.10 12.85 12.11
CA ILE A 110 11.79 14.06 11.61
C ILE A 110 10.83 15.17 11.17
N ALA A 111 9.57 14.83 10.86
CA ALA A 111 8.55 15.81 10.53
C ALA A 111 7.14 15.27 10.82
N GLU A 112 6.20 16.17 11.07
CA GLU A 112 4.79 15.88 11.30
C GLU A 112 3.91 17.00 10.76
N LYS A 113 2.58 16.75 10.70
CA LYS A 113 1.58 17.71 10.23
C LYS A 113 1.78 18.16 8.78
N ILE A 114 2.44 17.34 7.97
CA ILE A 114 2.63 17.61 6.54
C ILE A 114 1.27 17.41 5.84
N THR A 115 0.92 18.35 4.96
CA THR A 115 -0.34 18.31 4.18
C THR A 115 -0.11 18.05 2.69
N THR A 116 1.14 18.16 2.23
CA THR A 116 1.57 17.85 0.85
C THR A 116 2.00 16.39 0.74
N THR A 117 2.06 15.86 -0.49
CA THR A 117 2.49 14.47 -0.74
C THR A 117 3.99 14.36 -1.06
N ALA A 118 4.79 15.27 -0.48
CA ALA A 118 6.23 15.32 -0.64
C ALA A 118 6.89 15.98 0.59
N TYR A 119 8.12 15.56 0.88
CA TYR A 119 8.97 16.10 1.93
C TYR A 119 10.44 16.06 1.50
N THR A 120 11.21 17.11 1.81
CA THR A 120 12.64 17.20 1.53
C THR A 120 13.41 17.12 2.84
N ASP A 121 14.29 16.12 2.94
CA ASP A 121 15.20 15.93 4.06
C ASP A 121 16.59 16.45 3.68
N ALA A 122 16.98 17.57 4.30
CA ALA A 122 18.16 18.32 3.91
C ALA A 122 19.46 17.60 4.27
N ASP A 123 20.45 17.66 3.37
CA ASP A 123 21.81 17.15 3.56
C ASP A 123 21.94 15.63 3.83
N MET A 124 20.88 14.86 3.57
CA MET A 124 20.82 13.41 3.85
C MET A 124 21.12 12.50 2.64
N ALA A 125 21.52 13.06 1.48
CA ALA A 125 21.82 12.24 0.31
C ALA A 125 23.16 11.49 0.40
N ASN A 126 24.00 11.84 1.38
CA ASN A 126 25.35 11.32 1.50
C ASN A 126 25.43 9.88 2.05
N LYS A 127 24.35 9.36 2.62
CA LYS A 127 24.30 8.03 3.26
C LYS A 127 22.97 7.34 2.96
N PRO A 128 22.96 6.00 2.95
CA PRO A 128 21.71 5.26 2.85
C PRO A 128 20.90 5.45 4.15
N HIS A 129 19.61 5.72 3.98
CA HIS A 129 18.65 5.87 5.06
C HIS A 129 17.40 5.06 4.75
N GLU A 130 16.77 4.54 5.80
CA GLU A 130 15.43 3.96 5.72
C GLU A 130 14.42 5.02 6.14
N TYR A 131 13.44 5.27 5.26
CA TYR A 131 12.39 6.23 5.50
C TYR A 131 11.06 5.51 5.63
N CYS A 132 10.19 6.04 6.49
CA CYS A 132 8.79 5.65 6.44
C CYS A 132 7.84 6.81 6.69
N VAL A 133 6.63 6.67 6.16
CA VAL A 133 5.57 7.67 6.27
C VAL A 133 4.33 6.99 6.87
N GLU A 134 3.73 7.68 7.82
CA GLU A 134 2.50 7.32 8.51
C GLU A 134 1.46 8.41 8.28
N VAL A 135 0.22 8.01 8.04
CA VAL A 135 -0.91 8.92 7.92
C VAL A 135 -1.54 9.08 9.31
N GLN A 136 -1.71 10.32 9.74
CA GLN A 136 -2.39 10.70 10.96
C GLN A 136 -3.81 11.17 10.63
N TYR A 137 -4.78 10.30 10.91
CA TYR A 137 -6.21 10.60 10.82
C TYR A 137 -6.72 11.15 12.15
N ALA A 138 -7.89 11.80 12.12
CA ALA A 138 -8.58 12.26 13.34
C ALA A 138 -8.93 11.11 14.30
N THR A 139 -9.16 9.91 13.78
CA THR A 139 -9.57 8.72 14.53
C THR A 139 -8.45 7.68 14.71
N GLY A 140 -7.20 8.01 14.38
CA GLY A 140 -6.07 7.10 14.57
C GLY A 140 -4.92 7.28 13.58
N VAL A 141 -4.06 6.27 13.49
CA VAL A 141 -2.90 6.26 12.58
C VAL A 141 -2.96 5.07 11.63
N SER A 142 -2.41 5.24 10.43
CA SER A 142 -2.20 4.15 9.48
C SER A 142 -1.01 3.27 9.90
N PRO A 143 -0.85 2.07 9.30
CA PRO A 143 0.45 1.43 9.21
C PRO A 143 1.50 2.35 8.56
N LYS A 144 2.78 2.07 8.81
CA LYS A 144 3.90 2.80 8.20
C LYS A 144 4.24 2.22 6.82
N THR A 145 4.36 3.08 5.81
CA THR A 145 4.89 2.70 4.49
C THR A 145 6.39 2.96 4.46
N TYR A 146 7.21 1.98 4.07
CA TYR A 146 8.67 2.09 4.07
C TYR A 146 9.26 2.27 2.68
N THR A 147 10.40 2.96 2.60
CA THR A 147 11.25 3.04 1.42
C THR A 147 12.72 3.19 1.82
N LYS A 148 13.64 2.86 0.93
CA LYS A 148 15.07 3.05 1.14
C LYS A 148 15.61 3.99 0.09
N LEU A 149 16.48 4.92 0.50
CA LEU A 149 17.26 5.68 -0.47
C LEU A 149 18.17 4.70 -1.20
N ARG A 150 17.88 4.46 -2.49
CA ARG A 150 18.78 3.67 -3.33
C ARG A 150 20.03 4.50 -3.60
N ALA A 151 21.20 3.94 -3.34
CA ALA A 151 22.47 4.56 -3.72
C ALA A 151 22.44 4.86 -5.23
N ARG A 152 22.99 6.01 -5.65
CA ARG A 152 23.23 6.27 -7.07
C ARG A 152 24.07 5.11 -7.60
N LYS A 153 23.55 4.36 -8.58
CA LYS A 153 24.42 3.46 -9.36
C LYS A 153 25.47 4.35 -10.00
N CYS A 154 26.73 4.12 -9.65
CA CYS A 154 27.88 4.72 -10.30
C CYS A 154 27.86 4.43 -11.81
#